data_AF-A0A0M0ELE6-F1
#
_entry.id   AF-A0A0M0ELE6-F1
#
_cell.length_a   1.000
_cell.length_b   1.000
_cell.length_c   1.000
_cell.angle_alpha   90.00
_cell.angle_beta   90.00
_cell.angle_gamma   90.00
#
_symmetry.space_group_name_H-M   'P 1'
#
loop_
_entity.id
_entity.type
_entity.pdbx_description
1 polymer ?
#
loop_
_entity_poly.entity_id
_entity_poly.type
_entity_poly.pdbx_seq_one_letter_code
_entity_poly.pdbx_strand_id
1 'polypeptide(L)'
;MKSTVFPPFSGTGIHVMSRMMGVSVGVSAKGWGYRSDIAIGRALPDMFLRHHCPVPSRGGSCHVQAMKPTLLISGCLSGQPVRYDGTARTLMQDSLARWQAEGRVIAFCPETAAGLPTPRPPAEIIQGRDGAAVLDGSGRVWEAGGHDVSGLFLVGAYRALDLARRHGCRFALLMDGSPSCGSSFIYDGRFTGTRHAGQGVTAALLRRNGIAVYAPARFSCLEAVMD
;
A
#
# COMPACT_ATOMS: atom_id res chain seq x y z
N MET A 1 76.90 -16.90 -6.05
CA MET A 1 76.94 -15.53 -6.59
C MET A 1 75.65 -14.85 -6.19
N LYS A 2 75.77 -13.79 -5.39
CA LYS A 2 74.68 -13.04 -4.74
C LYS A 2 74.23 -11.88 -5.64
N SER A 3 72.92 -11.58 -5.67
CA SER A 3 72.41 -10.21 -5.59
C SER A 3 70.88 -10.15 -5.55
N THR A 4 70.36 -10.11 -4.33
CA THR A 4 69.14 -9.39 -3.92
C THR A 4 69.33 -7.89 -4.05
N VAL A 5 68.32 -7.13 -4.52
CA VAL A 5 68.14 -5.71 -4.16
C VAL A 5 66.65 -5.38 -4.02
N PHE A 6 66.32 -4.84 -2.84
CA PHE A 6 65.05 -4.28 -2.36
C PHE A 6 64.79 -2.85 -2.93
N PRO A 7 63.55 -2.32 -2.83
CA PRO A 7 63.19 -0.96 -3.25
C PRO A 7 63.55 0.11 -2.19
N PRO A 8 63.60 1.41 -2.56
CA PRO A 8 63.67 2.48 -1.58
C PRO A 8 62.28 2.99 -1.18
N PHE A 9 62.06 3.05 0.13
CA PHE A 9 61.12 3.96 0.81
C PHE A 9 61.75 5.36 0.89
N SER A 10 60.97 6.40 0.62
CA SER A 10 61.17 7.72 1.21
C SER A 10 59.81 8.30 1.57
N GLY A 11 59.65 8.67 2.84
CA GLY A 11 58.45 9.27 3.38
C GLY A 11 58.53 10.79 3.50
N THR A 12 57.62 11.29 4.33
CA THR A 12 57.50 12.64 4.91
C THR A 12 56.72 13.69 4.10
N GLY A 13 55.65 14.20 4.71
CA GLY A 13 55.05 15.48 4.32
C GLY A 13 53.55 15.60 4.58
N ILE A 14 53.11 15.53 5.83
CA ILE A 14 51.82 16.09 6.23
C ILE A 14 51.97 17.61 6.17
N HIS A 15 51.23 18.28 5.28
CA HIS A 15 51.00 19.71 5.36
C HIS A 15 49.50 19.99 5.23
N VAL A 16 48.94 20.39 6.37
CA VAL A 16 47.62 21.02 6.48
C VAL A 16 47.71 22.40 5.82
N MET A 17 46.88 22.66 4.81
CA MET A 17 46.48 24.03 4.46
C MET A 17 45.00 24.06 4.10
N SER A 18 44.27 24.66 5.04
CA SER A 18 42.94 25.24 4.89
C SER A 18 42.85 26.09 3.61
N ARG A 19 41.78 25.89 2.82
CA ARG A 19 41.22 27.00 2.04
C ARG A 19 39.72 26.84 1.85
N MET A 20 39.02 27.79 2.47
CA MET A 20 37.64 28.19 2.22
C MET A 20 37.37 28.44 0.74
N MET A 21 36.21 27.95 0.27
CA MET A 21 35.30 28.52 -0.73
C MET A 21 34.13 27.52 -0.77
N GLY A 22 32.98 27.75 -0.13
CA GLY A 22 32.15 28.95 -0.27
C GLY A 22 31.21 28.79 -1.46
N VAL A 23 30.35 27.75 -1.45
CA VAL A 23 29.19 27.66 -2.36
C VAL A 23 27.95 27.39 -1.52
N SER A 24 27.22 28.46 -1.26
CA SER A 24 25.94 28.48 -0.58
C SER A 24 24.87 27.97 -1.55
N VAL A 25 24.39 26.74 -1.36
CA VAL A 25 23.16 26.28 -2.01
C VAL A 25 22.04 26.44 -0.98
N GLY A 26 21.21 27.48 -1.18
CA GLY A 26 20.05 27.74 -0.35
C GLY A 26 18.99 26.66 -0.55
N VAL A 27 18.83 25.79 0.44
CA VAL A 27 17.67 24.90 0.56
C VAL A 27 16.73 25.51 1.61
N SER A 28 15.61 26.04 1.12
CA SER A 28 14.53 26.59 1.92
C SER A 28 13.79 25.46 2.64
N ALA A 29 14.16 25.21 3.89
CA ALA A 29 13.44 24.33 4.80
C ALA A 29 12.27 25.11 5.43
N LYS A 30 11.08 25.02 4.84
CA LYS A 30 9.84 25.43 5.53
C LYS A 30 9.44 24.31 6.49
N GLY A 31 9.75 24.55 7.76
CA GLY A 31 9.50 23.65 8.87
C GLY A 31 8.02 23.35 9.07
N TRP A 32 7.73 22.07 9.31
CA TRP A 32 6.52 21.63 9.98
C TRP A 32 6.87 21.51 11.47
N GLY A 33 6.60 22.60 12.20
CA GLY A 33 6.73 22.62 13.66
C GLY A 33 5.62 21.77 14.29
N TYR A 34 6.00 20.64 14.87
CA TYR A 34 5.17 19.87 15.78
C TYR A 34 5.18 20.59 17.14
N ARG A 35 4.09 21.27 17.49
CA ARG A 35 3.88 21.78 18.85
C ARG A 35 2.94 20.84 19.58
N SER A 36 3.54 20.11 20.51
CA SER A 36 2.88 19.41 21.60
C SER A 36 2.54 20.41 22.69
N ASP A 37 1.26 20.77 22.82
CA ASP A 37 0.75 21.41 24.03
C ASP A 37 -0.49 20.63 24.51
N ILE A 38 -0.24 19.79 25.51
CA ILE A 38 -1.24 19.13 26.33
C ILE A 38 -1.82 20.21 27.26
N ALA A 39 -3.12 20.50 27.12
CA ALA A 39 -3.89 21.24 28.10
C ALA A 39 -5.04 20.37 28.61
N ILE A 40 -4.95 20.04 29.89
CA ILE A 40 -5.90 19.24 30.67
C ILE A 40 -7.10 20.13 31.04
N GLY A 41 -8.30 19.61 30.80
CA GLY A 41 -9.47 19.86 31.64
C GLY A 41 -10.32 21.10 31.34
N ARG A 42 -11.51 20.85 30.78
CA ARG A 42 -12.79 21.19 31.43
C ARG A 42 -13.96 20.57 30.69
N ALA A 43 -14.75 19.80 31.44
CA ALA A 43 -16.06 19.29 31.03
C ALA A 43 -17.05 20.44 30.79
N LEU A 44 -18.05 20.19 29.93
CA LEU A 44 -19.45 20.68 29.87
C LEU A 44 -19.95 20.64 28.41
N PRO A 45 -21.26 20.56 28.14
CA PRO A 45 -22.21 19.51 28.51
C PRO A 45 -22.79 18.82 27.26
N ASP A 46 -23.52 17.73 27.50
CA ASP A 46 -24.31 16.97 26.55
C ASP A 46 -25.31 17.88 25.80
N MET A 47 -25.06 18.12 24.51
CA MET A 47 -25.96 18.87 23.65
C MET A 47 -26.13 18.10 22.33
N PHE A 48 -27.18 17.27 22.32
CA PHE A 48 -27.87 16.74 21.15
C PHE A 48 -27.92 17.77 20.01
N LEU A 49 -26.92 17.78 19.12
CA LEU A 49 -27.08 18.37 17.80
C LEU A 49 -27.69 17.32 16.89
N ARG A 50 -29.01 17.34 16.90
CA ARG A 50 -29.86 16.86 15.80
C ARG A 50 -29.24 17.34 14.49
N HIS A 51 -28.75 16.40 13.68
CA HIS A 51 -28.44 16.66 12.28
C HIS A 51 -29.77 16.91 11.55
N HIS A 52 -30.25 18.15 11.62
CA HIS A 52 -31.34 18.62 10.81
C HIS A 52 -30.84 18.73 9.37
N CYS A 53 -31.20 17.74 8.55
CA CYS A 53 -31.19 17.86 7.11
C CYS A 53 -32.14 19.03 6.75
N PRO A 54 -31.69 20.08 6.04
CA PRO A 54 -32.59 21.11 5.55
C PRO A 54 -33.57 20.45 4.56
N VAL A 55 -34.83 20.32 4.95
CA VAL A 55 -35.89 19.87 4.03
C VAL A 55 -36.17 21.02 3.08
N PRO A 56 -36.00 20.87 1.75
CA PRO A 56 -36.38 21.92 0.81
C PRO A 56 -37.88 22.13 0.86
N SER A 57 -38.30 23.35 1.16
CA SER A 57 -39.71 23.73 1.15
C SER A 57 -40.23 23.76 -0.28
N ARG A 58 -41.14 22.83 -0.57
CA ARG A 58 -42.06 22.76 -1.73
C ARG A 58 -41.45 22.23 -3.04
N GLY A 59 -41.83 21.00 -3.39
CA GLY A 59 -42.15 20.62 -4.78
C GLY A 59 -41.05 20.02 -5.66
N GLY A 60 -39.81 19.87 -5.19
CA GLY A 60 -38.77 19.14 -5.92
C GLY A 60 -38.60 17.73 -5.37
N SER A 61 -38.73 16.69 -6.20
CA SER A 61 -38.27 15.35 -5.82
C SER A 61 -36.79 15.47 -5.45
N CYS A 62 -36.44 15.15 -4.19
CA CYS A 62 -35.06 14.88 -3.83
C CYS A 62 -34.72 13.56 -4.54
N HIS A 63 -34.31 13.65 -5.80
CA HIS A 63 -33.61 12.57 -6.45
C HIS A 63 -32.31 12.41 -5.67
N VAL A 64 -32.32 11.57 -4.64
CA VAL A 64 -31.11 10.92 -4.17
C VAL A 64 -30.64 10.10 -5.35
N GLN A 65 -29.84 10.70 -6.23
CA GLN A 65 -29.15 9.96 -7.27
C GLN A 65 -28.34 8.90 -6.52
N ALA A 66 -28.73 7.63 -6.68
CA ALA A 66 -27.95 6.53 -6.15
C ALA A 66 -26.56 6.63 -6.79
N MET A 67 -25.58 7.07 -6.01
CA MET A 67 -24.22 7.25 -6.51
C MET A 67 -23.70 5.87 -6.92
N LYS A 68 -23.23 5.77 -8.17
CA LYS A 68 -22.65 4.54 -8.69
C LYS A 68 -21.45 4.11 -7.82
N PRO A 69 -21.27 2.80 -7.54
CA PRO A 69 -20.22 2.35 -6.63
C PRO A 69 -18.81 2.61 -7.17
N THR A 70 -17.87 2.87 -6.25
CA THR A 70 -16.44 3.03 -6.50
C THR A 70 -15.68 1.74 -6.17
N LEU A 71 -14.68 1.41 -7.00
CA LEU A 71 -13.85 0.21 -6.91
C LEU A 71 -12.42 0.57 -6.51
N LEU A 72 -11.89 -0.08 -5.46
CA LEU A 72 -10.45 -0.12 -5.22
C LEU A 72 -9.83 -1.22 -6.10
N ILE A 73 -8.73 -0.96 -6.80
CA ILE A 73 -8.07 -1.97 -7.65
C ILE A 73 -6.57 -2.03 -7.36
N SER A 74 -6.01 -3.24 -7.39
CA SER A 74 -4.55 -3.40 -7.36
C SER A 74 -3.92 -2.63 -8.51
N GLY A 75 -2.97 -1.72 -8.22
CA GLY A 75 -2.35 -0.86 -9.23
C GLY A 75 -1.75 -1.61 -10.42
N CYS A 76 -1.24 -2.82 -10.19
CA CYS A 76 -0.72 -3.70 -11.24
C CYS A 76 -1.79 -4.19 -12.23
N LEU A 77 -3.04 -4.35 -11.79
CA LEU A 77 -4.18 -4.69 -12.66
C LEU A 77 -4.62 -3.47 -13.48
N SER A 78 -4.33 -2.25 -13.02
CA SER A 78 -4.57 -0.99 -13.74
C SER A 78 -3.41 -0.56 -14.63
N GLY A 79 -2.42 -1.43 -14.86
CA GLY A 79 -1.28 -1.15 -15.75
C GLY A 79 -0.11 -0.43 -15.11
N GLN A 80 -0.11 -0.20 -13.80
CA GLN A 80 1.04 0.39 -13.11
C GLN A 80 2.14 -0.67 -12.94
N PRO A 81 3.41 -0.37 -13.29
CA PRO A 81 4.53 -1.32 -13.17
C PRO A 81 5.02 -1.42 -11.71
N VAL A 82 4.16 -1.92 -10.82
CA VAL A 82 4.38 -1.92 -9.35
C VAL A 82 4.55 -3.31 -8.74
N ARG A 83 4.58 -4.36 -9.58
CA ARG A 83 4.89 -5.73 -9.12
C ARG A 83 6.33 -5.82 -8.63
N TYR A 84 6.63 -6.88 -7.89
CA TYR A 84 7.97 -7.10 -7.35
C TYR A 84 9.06 -7.18 -8.43
N ASP A 85 8.70 -7.65 -9.63
CA ASP A 85 9.56 -7.75 -10.82
C ASP A 85 9.56 -6.47 -11.69
N GLY A 86 8.91 -5.38 -11.24
CA GLY A 86 8.80 -4.13 -11.99
C GLY A 86 7.83 -4.17 -13.17
N THR A 87 7.01 -5.21 -13.28
CA THR A 87 6.02 -5.34 -14.36
C THR A 87 4.61 -4.95 -13.90
N ALA A 88 3.71 -4.81 -14.87
CA ALA A 88 2.26 -4.76 -14.64
C ALA A 88 1.62 -6.10 -15.01
N ARG A 89 0.39 -6.33 -14.53
CA ARG A 89 -0.46 -7.45 -14.98
C ARG A 89 -1.83 -6.90 -15.31
N THR A 90 -1.85 -6.01 -16.31
CA THR A 90 -3.04 -5.25 -16.70
C THR A 90 -4.21 -6.17 -17.01
N LEU A 91 -5.34 -5.93 -16.36
CA LEU A 91 -6.59 -6.59 -16.70
C LEU A 91 -7.30 -5.77 -17.77
N MET A 92 -7.52 -6.36 -18.95
CA MET A 92 -8.21 -5.72 -20.06
C MET A 92 -9.67 -6.20 -20.06
N GLN A 93 -10.58 -5.31 -19.68
CA GLN A 93 -12.03 -5.52 -19.66
C GLN A 93 -12.72 -4.20 -20.01
N ASP A 94 -13.69 -4.23 -20.92
CA ASP A 94 -14.36 -3.00 -21.39
C ASP A 94 -15.09 -2.27 -20.26
N SER A 95 -15.75 -3.02 -19.37
CA SER A 95 -16.42 -2.45 -18.19
C SER A 95 -15.43 -1.81 -17.21
N LEU A 96 -14.22 -2.37 -17.05
CA LEU A 96 -13.20 -1.74 -16.22
C LEU A 96 -12.71 -0.42 -16.84
N ALA A 97 -12.49 -0.39 -18.16
CA ALA A 97 -12.12 0.84 -18.88
C ALA A 97 -13.21 1.91 -18.77
N ARG A 98 -14.49 1.50 -18.88
CA ARG A 98 -15.65 2.37 -18.65
C ARG A 98 -15.64 2.95 -17.23
N TRP A 99 -15.51 2.12 -16.20
CA TRP A 99 -15.49 2.59 -14.81
C TRP A 99 -14.30 3.52 -14.52
N GLN A 100 -13.15 3.32 -15.18
CA GLN A 100 -12.00 4.23 -15.12
C GLN A 100 -12.34 5.59 -15.73
N ALA A 101 -12.94 5.62 -16.93
CA ALA A 101 -13.38 6.85 -17.58
C ALA A 101 -14.46 7.59 -16.78
N GLU A 102 -15.31 6.87 -16.06
CA GLU A 102 -16.30 7.42 -15.12
C GLU A 102 -15.69 7.91 -13.79
N GLY A 103 -14.38 7.76 -13.56
CA GLY A 103 -13.72 8.17 -12.31
C GLY A 103 -14.04 7.29 -11.11
N ARG A 104 -14.53 6.06 -11.33
CA ARG A 104 -15.00 5.14 -10.29
C ARG A 104 -13.94 4.13 -9.84
N VAL A 105 -12.70 4.25 -10.32
CA VAL A 105 -11.64 3.28 -10.08
C VAL A 105 -10.48 3.96 -9.37
N ILE A 106 -10.17 3.48 -8.17
CA ILE A 106 -9.07 3.94 -7.34
C ILE A 106 -7.96 2.90 -7.37
N ALA A 107 -6.89 3.17 -8.13
CA ALA A 107 -5.75 2.28 -8.24
C ALA A 107 -4.80 2.44 -7.04
N PHE A 108 -4.40 1.32 -6.43
CA PHE A 108 -3.52 1.33 -5.26
C PHE A 108 -2.62 0.11 -5.20
N CYS A 109 -1.36 0.29 -4.81
CA CYS A 109 -0.44 -0.81 -4.51
C CYS A 109 -0.04 -0.72 -3.03
N PRO A 110 -0.48 -1.65 -2.18
CA PRO A 110 -0.17 -1.60 -0.75
C PRO A 110 1.33 -1.64 -0.46
N GLU A 111 2.08 -2.42 -1.24
CA GLU A 111 3.51 -2.65 -1.04
C GLU A 111 4.34 -1.39 -1.32
N THR A 112 4.16 -0.77 -2.50
CA THR A 112 4.88 0.47 -2.83
C THR A 112 4.38 1.64 -2.00
N ALA A 113 3.08 1.70 -1.71
CA ALA A 113 2.52 2.71 -0.83
C ALA A 113 3.08 2.59 0.59
N ALA A 114 3.55 1.42 1.04
CA ALA A 114 4.23 1.24 2.33
C ALA A 114 5.72 1.61 2.31
N GLY A 115 6.31 1.84 1.13
CA GLY A 115 7.72 2.20 0.96
C GLY A 115 8.60 1.07 0.41
N LEU A 116 8.03 -0.07 0.01
CA LEU A 116 8.82 -1.11 -0.67
C LEU A 116 9.23 -0.64 -2.07
N PRO A 117 10.48 -0.90 -2.50
CA PRO A 117 10.95 -0.50 -3.81
C PRO A 117 10.30 -1.32 -4.95
N THR A 118 10.56 -0.87 -6.17
CA THR A 118 10.23 -1.60 -7.39
C THR A 118 11.44 -1.53 -8.32
N PRO A 119 12.11 -2.66 -8.64
CA PRO A 119 11.81 -4.03 -8.19
C PRO A 119 12.12 -4.26 -6.70
N ARG A 120 11.66 -5.38 -6.15
CA ARG A 120 11.92 -5.86 -4.78
C ARG A 120 11.99 -7.39 -4.73
N PRO A 121 12.62 -7.98 -3.70
CA PRO A 121 12.59 -9.42 -3.52
C PRO A 121 11.16 -9.97 -3.38
N PRO A 122 10.90 -11.21 -3.83
CA PRO A 122 9.63 -11.89 -3.56
C PRO A 122 9.42 -12.03 -2.05
N ALA A 123 8.17 -11.91 -1.61
CA ALA A 123 7.78 -12.14 -0.23
C ALA A 123 6.60 -13.12 -0.14
N GLU A 124 6.55 -13.86 0.95
CA GLU A 124 5.51 -14.85 1.22
C GLU A 124 5.11 -14.80 2.70
N ILE A 125 3.87 -15.20 2.99
CA ILE A 125 3.42 -15.38 4.37
C ILE A 125 3.93 -16.75 4.82
N ILE A 126 4.80 -16.78 5.83
CA ILE A 126 5.52 -18.00 6.19
C ILE A 126 4.64 -19.03 6.90
N GLN A 127 5.09 -20.29 6.92
CA GLN A 127 4.48 -21.40 7.65
C GLN A 127 3.06 -21.76 7.21
N GLY A 128 2.71 -21.53 5.92
CA GLY A 128 1.38 -21.81 5.38
C GLY A 128 0.26 -20.99 6.04
N ARG A 129 0.61 -19.85 6.65
CA ARG A 129 -0.35 -18.92 7.26
C ARG A 129 -0.89 -17.96 6.20
N ASP A 130 -1.91 -17.19 6.57
CA ASP A 130 -2.52 -16.19 5.70
C ASP A 130 -2.48 -14.79 6.30
N GLY A 131 -3.02 -13.82 5.56
CA GLY A 131 -3.08 -12.42 5.95
C GLY A 131 -3.90 -12.18 7.22
N ALA A 132 -4.88 -13.02 7.53
CA ALA A 132 -5.63 -12.94 8.79
C ALA A 132 -4.71 -13.23 9.98
N ALA A 133 -3.88 -14.27 9.90
CA ALA A 133 -2.89 -14.58 10.93
C ALA A 133 -1.90 -13.42 11.14
N VAL A 134 -1.43 -12.77 10.06
CA VAL A 134 -0.54 -11.60 10.16
C VAL A 134 -1.22 -10.44 10.88
N LEU A 135 -2.50 -10.16 10.56
CA LEU A 135 -3.28 -9.12 11.25
C LEU A 135 -3.49 -9.41 12.73
N ASP A 136 -3.62 -10.68 13.10
CA ASP A 136 -3.77 -11.12 14.49
C ASP A 136 -2.41 -11.27 15.23
N GLY A 137 -1.31 -10.93 14.57
CA GLY A 137 0.04 -11.00 15.14
C GLY A 137 0.63 -12.42 15.23
N SER A 138 -0.08 -13.44 14.74
CA SER A 138 0.33 -14.85 14.75
C SER A 138 1.00 -15.32 13.45
N GLY A 139 0.97 -14.50 12.39
CA GLY A 139 1.66 -14.71 11.12
C GLY A 139 2.83 -13.75 10.93
N ARG A 140 3.70 -14.06 9.97
CA ARG A 140 4.80 -13.20 9.50
C ARG A 140 4.89 -13.23 7.98
N VAL A 141 5.34 -12.12 7.40
CA VAL A 141 5.67 -12.00 5.98
C VAL A 141 7.17 -11.86 5.87
N TRP A 142 7.83 -12.83 5.25
CA TRP A 142 9.27 -12.78 4.99
C TRP A 142 9.51 -12.58 3.51
N GLU A 143 10.55 -11.84 3.18
CA GLU A 143 11.10 -11.88 1.82
C GLU A 143 12.06 -13.06 1.63
N ALA A 144 12.35 -13.41 0.38
CA ALA A 144 13.21 -14.55 0.03
C ALA A 144 14.63 -14.46 0.63
N GLY A 145 15.10 -13.26 1.01
CA GLY A 145 16.35 -13.03 1.71
C GLY A 145 16.32 -13.36 3.22
N GLY A 146 15.15 -13.73 3.76
CA GLY A 146 14.95 -14.07 5.17
C GLY A 146 14.61 -12.88 6.08
N HIS A 147 14.46 -11.67 5.53
CA HIS A 147 14.09 -10.50 6.31
C HIS A 147 12.58 -10.46 6.58
N ASP A 148 12.21 -10.11 7.81
CA ASP A 148 10.82 -9.89 8.20
C ASP A 148 10.34 -8.52 7.71
N VAL A 149 9.38 -8.54 6.78
CA VAL A 149 8.78 -7.34 6.18
C VAL A 149 7.33 -7.14 6.62
N SER A 150 6.86 -7.87 7.63
CA SER A 150 5.46 -7.86 8.11
C SER A 150 4.94 -6.46 8.40
N GLY A 151 5.77 -5.61 9.01
CA GLY A 151 5.40 -4.22 9.35
C GLY A 151 5.01 -3.39 8.13
N LEU A 152 5.74 -3.52 7.02
CA LEU A 152 5.44 -2.80 5.78
C LEU A 152 4.13 -3.30 5.14
N PHE A 153 3.88 -4.61 5.17
CA PHE A 153 2.64 -5.18 4.68
C PHE A 153 1.42 -4.73 5.50
N LEU A 154 1.54 -4.65 6.82
CA LEU A 154 0.51 -4.10 7.70
C LEU A 154 0.24 -2.62 7.39
N VAL A 155 1.29 -1.80 7.28
CA VAL A 155 1.17 -0.38 6.92
C VAL A 155 0.47 -0.21 5.56
N GLY A 156 0.86 -0.99 4.56
CA GLY A 156 0.24 -0.99 3.24
C GLY A 156 -1.25 -1.35 3.28
N ALA A 157 -1.61 -2.38 4.05
CA ALA A 157 -3.00 -2.80 4.23
C ALA A 157 -3.85 -1.69 4.86
N TYR A 158 -3.37 -1.05 5.93
CA TYR A 158 -4.09 0.04 6.58
C TYR A 158 -4.22 1.27 5.67
N ARG A 159 -3.19 1.59 4.87
CA ARG A 159 -3.27 2.66 3.86
C ARG A 159 -4.30 2.35 2.77
N ALA A 160 -4.41 1.09 2.34
CA ALA A 160 -5.44 0.65 1.39
C ALA A 160 -6.85 0.81 1.97
N LEU A 161 -7.06 0.38 3.21
CA LEU A 161 -8.36 0.51 3.90
C LEU A 161 -8.76 1.98 4.08
N ASP A 162 -7.83 2.81 4.50
CA ASP A 162 -8.04 4.24 4.69
C ASP A 162 -8.39 4.94 3.36
N LEU A 163 -7.67 4.62 2.28
CA LEU A 163 -8.00 5.10 0.93
C LEU A 163 -9.39 4.63 0.48
N ALA A 164 -9.70 3.34 0.66
CA ALA A 164 -11.01 2.80 0.32
C ALA A 164 -12.14 3.50 1.07
N ARG A 165 -11.95 3.79 2.37
CA ARG A 165 -12.93 4.52 3.19
C ARG A 165 -13.14 5.95 2.71
N ARG A 166 -12.05 6.69 2.43
CA ARG A 166 -12.13 8.07 1.92
C ARG A 166 -12.89 8.18 0.61
N HIS A 167 -12.73 7.19 -0.28
CA HIS A 167 -13.41 7.15 -1.57
C HIS A 167 -14.73 6.38 -1.54
N GLY A 168 -15.19 5.92 -0.37
CA GLY A 168 -16.44 5.18 -0.25
C GLY A 168 -16.45 3.82 -0.96
N CYS A 169 -15.29 3.24 -1.28
CA CYS A 169 -15.20 1.97 -1.98
C CYS A 169 -15.88 0.85 -1.17
N ARG A 170 -16.79 0.13 -1.82
CA ARG A 170 -17.45 -1.06 -1.25
C ARG A 170 -16.88 -2.36 -1.81
N PHE A 171 -16.18 -2.25 -2.93
CA PHE A 171 -15.61 -3.36 -3.67
C PHE A 171 -14.11 -3.16 -3.87
N ALA A 172 -13.37 -4.26 -3.91
CA ALA A 172 -11.96 -4.27 -4.26
C ALA A 172 -11.65 -5.40 -5.26
N LEU A 173 -10.90 -5.09 -6.32
CA LEU A 173 -10.39 -6.07 -7.28
C LEU A 173 -8.88 -6.21 -7.07
N LEU A 174 -8.45 -7.34 -6.51
CA LEU A 174 -7.08 -7.52 -6.04
C LEU A 174 -6.36 -8.67 -6.74
N MET A 175 -5.09 -8.48 -7.07
CA MET A 175 -4.27 -9.49 -7.74
C MET A 175 -4.05 -10.72 -6.86
N ASP A 176 -4.49 -11.89 -7.35
CA ASP A 176 -4.37 -13.15 -6.62
C ASP A 176 -2.92 -13.65 -6.49
N GLY A 177 -2.64 -14.48 -5.48
CA GLY A 177 -1.30 -15.04 -5.25
C GLY A 177 -0.29 -14.12 -4.56
N SER A 178 -0.60 -12.84 -4.35
CA SER A 178 0.27 -11.90 -3.61
C SER A 178 0.08 -12.04 -2.09
N PRO A 179 1.15 -11.94 -1.27
CA PRO A 179 1.03 -11.88 0.19
C PRO A 179 0.27 -10.64 0.69
N SER A 180 0.08 -9.61 -0.15
CA SER A 180 -0.76 -8.45 0.18
C SER A 180 -2.16 -8.55 -0.42
N CYS A 181 -2.23 -8.77 -1.74
CA CYS A 181 -3.47 -8.66 -2.53
C CYS A 181 -4.17 -9.99 -2.80
N GLY A 182 -3.52 -11.13 -2.51
CA GLY A 182 -4.08 -12.47 -2.72
C GLY A 182 -5.46 -12.59 -2.09
N SER A 183 -6.44 -13.13 -2.80
CA SER A 183 -7.83 -13.15 -2.31
C SER A 183 -8.48 -14.53 -2.36
N SER A 184 -7.97 -15.43 -3.20
CA SER A 184 -8.38 -16.84 -3.24
C SER A 184 -7.23 -17.77 -2.84
N PHE A 185 -6.00 -17.45 -3.26
CA PHE A 185 -4.82 -18.21 -2.91
C PHE A 185 -3.60 -17.32 -2.68
N ILE A 186 -2.62 -17.87 -1.96
CA ILE A 186 -1.28 -17.30 -1.74
C ILE A 186 -0.24 -18.44 -1.79
N TYR A 187 1.04 -18.08 -1.82
CA TYR A 187 2.14 -19.04 -1.67
C TYR A 187 2.31 -19.46 -0.20
N ASP A 188 2.79 -20.68 0.03
CA ASP A 188 2.83 -21.34 1.35
C ASP A 188 3.97 -20.91 2.27
N GLY A 189 4.82 -19.99 1.83
CA GLY A 189 5.89 -19.45 2.66
C GLY A 189 7.17 -20.27 2.63
N ARG A 190 7.25 -21.29 1.77
CA ARG A 190 8.45 -22.12 1.58
C ARG A 190 9.31 -21.63 0.41
N PHE A 191 8.84 -20.65 -0.36
CA PHE A 191 9.52 -20.17 -1.57
C PHE A 191 9.77 -21.27 -2.63
N THR A 192 8.96 -22.33 -2.62
CA THR A 192 9.01 -23.42 -3.61
C THR A 192 8.01 -23.24 -4.76
N GLY A 193 7.26 -22.14 -4.77
CA GLY A 193 6.15 -21.92 -5.71
C GLY A 193 4.86 -22.69 -5.36
N THR A 194 4.83 -23.40 -4.23
CA THR A 194 3.65 -24.11 -3.73
C THR A 194 2.60 -23.11 -3.24
N ARG A 195 1.34 -23.36 -3.58
CA ARG A 195 0.20 -22.48 -3.27
C ARG A 195 -0.79 -23.19 -2.36
N HIS A 196 -1.49 -22.41 -1.55
CA HIS A 196 -2.63 -22.89 -0.76
C HIS A 196 -3.78 -21.88 -0.75
N ALA A 197 -4.97 -22.35 -0.38
CA ALA A 197 -6.10 -21.47 -0.15
C ALA A 197 -5.78 -20.50 1.00
N GLY A 198 -6.01 -19.22 0.75
CA GLY A 198 -5.62 -18.16 1.67
C GLY A 198 -5.78 -16.78 1.05
N GLN A 199 -5.45 -15.76 1.82
CA GLN A 199 -5.58 -14.37 1.43
C GLN A 199 -4.38 -13.57 1.92
N GLY A 200 -4.01 -12.53 1.20
CA GLY A 200 -2.98 -11.59 1.62
C GLY A 200 -3.47 -10.64 2.71
N VAL A 201 -2.54 -9.92 3.32
CA VAL A 201 -2.79 -9.02 4.46
C VAL A 201 -3.82 -7.94 4.12
N THR A 202 -3.70 -7.31 2.95
CA THR A 202 -4.63 -6.26 2.51
C THR A 202 -6.02 -6.83 2.21
N ALA A 203 -6.09 -7.95 1.51
CA ALA A 203 -7.37 -8.61 1.22
C ALA A 203 -8.12 -9.01 2.51
N ALA A 204 -7.40 -9.58 3.48
CA ALA A 204 -7.95 -9.94 4.79
C ALA A 204 -8.49 -8.70 5.53
N LEU A 205 -7.71 -7.62 5.57
CA LEU A 205 -8.10 -6.40 6.28
C LEU A 205 -9.33 -5.73 5.65
N LEU A 206 -9.38 -5.64 4.31
CA LEU A 206 -10.53 -5.07 3.60
C LEU A 206 -11.81 -5.88 3.87
N ARG A 207 -11.72 -7.22 3.82
CA ARG A 207 -12.85 -8.12 4.15
C ARG A 207 -13.34 -7.93 5.59
N ARG A 208 -12.43 -7.87 6.57
CA ARG A 208 -12.77 -7.61 7.98
C ARG A 208 -13.50 -6.29 8.19
N ASN A 209 -13.36 -5.35 7.26
CA ASN A 209 -13.96 -4.02 7.32
C ASN A 209 -15.13 -3.84 6.35
N GLY A 210 -15.73 -4.94 5.88
CA GLY A 210 -16.96 -4.92 5.08
C GLY A 210 -16.77 -4.54 3.61
N ILE A 211 -15.54 -4.56 3.09
CA ILE A 211 -15.26 -4.35 1.66
C ILE A 211 -15.22 -5.72 0.98
N ALA A 212 -16.05 -5.91 -0.04
CA ALA A 212 -16.09 -7.15 -0.81
C ALA A 212 -14.90 -7.24 -1.76
N VAL A 213 -14.09 -8.29 -1.61
CA VAL A 213 -12.83 -8.49 -2.36
C VAL A 213 -13.00 -9.59 -3.41
N TYR A 214 -12.66 -9.25 -4.65
CA TYR A 214 -12.70 -10.12 -5.83
C TYR A 214 -11.30 -10.35 -6.40
N ALA A 215 -11.06 -11.57 -6.87
CA ALA A 215 -9.92 -11.90 -7.72
C ALA A 215 -10.25 -11.62 -9.20
N PRO A 216 -9.26 -11.44 -10.09
CA PRO A 216 -9.50 -11.27 -11.53
C PRO A 216 -10.33 -12.41 -12.15
N ALA A 217 -10.16 -13.64 -11.68
CA ALA A 217 -10.93 -14.79 -12.14
C ALA A 217 -12.44 -14.70 -11.84
N ARG A 218 -12.85 -13.81 -10.93
CA ARG A 218 -14.24 -13.56 -10.55
C ARG A 218 -14.73 -12.18 -11.04
N PHE A 219 -14.11 -11.64 -12.10
CA PHE A 219 -14.46 -10.32 -12.63
C PHE A 219 -15.93 -10.21 -13.04
N SER A 220 -16.52 -11.25 -13.65
CA SER A 220 -17.95 -11.25 -14.02
C SER A 220 -18.89 -11.10 -12.82
N CYS A 221 -18.54 -11.66 -11.66
CA CYS A 221 -19.31 -11.45 -10.42
C CYS A 221 -19.21 -10.00 -9.92
N LEU A 222 -18.04 -9.37 -10.09
CA LEU A 222 -17.84 -7.97 -9.73
C LEU A 222 -18.63 -7.05 -10.68
N GLU A 223 -18.62 -7.34 -11.97
CA GLU A 223 -19.38 -6.59 -12.98
C GLU A 223 -20.86 -6.54 -12.66
N ALA A 224 -21.46 -7.68 -12.29
CA ALA A 224 -22.87 -7.78 -11.92
C ALA A 224 -23.31 -6.93 -10.70
N VAL A 225 -22.36 -6.47 -9.86
CA VAL A 225 -22.66 -5.63 -8.69
C VAL A 225 -22.17 -4.18 -8.84
N MET A 226 -21.39 -3.92 -9.89
CA MET A 226 -20.85 -2.59 -10.19
C MET A 226 -21.73 -1.82 -11.18
N ASP A 227 -22.51 -2.49 -12.01
CA ASP A 227 -23.46 -1.89 -12.96
C ASP A 227 -24.88 -1.83 -12.39
#